data_AF-A0A2G5TZR4-F1
#
_entry.id   AF-A0A2G5TZR4-F1
#
_cell.length_a   1.000
_cell.length_b   1.000
_cell.length_c   1.000
_cell.angle_alpha   90.00
_cell.angle_beta   90.00
_cell.angle_gamma   90.00
#
_symmetry.space_group_name_H-M   'P 1'
#
loop_
_entity.id
_entity.type
_entity.pdbx_description
1 polymer ?
#
loop_
_entity_poly.entity_id
_entity_poly.type
_entity_poly.pdbx_seq_one_letter_code
_entity_poly.pdbx_strand_id
1 'polypeptide(L)'
;MYMNKPILEHERDTRIGKGILVIGGSLVVLIVVLGSYALDAFQRRRKAWKFQNITKEPKRPKWVSLYDLTMIKKSEVGRFAIYTKYFIRRLEKQQKSEAWKDRSKRITEKIRKILDRHFENEKIDLDVIPDSTIILCIAMPNFKNRCIPGDFEAIQKGPDDSYFEYQMIGDDRIEACYYNVDGKRYIAGICIYMENPYQQSYQYHTSIILKLLRGPVYVPKEGLAVSNVDETSATMETLLSEESKEIENQNDDLVDKQTLLN
;
A
#
# COMPACT_ATOMS: atom_id res chain seq x y z
N MET A 1 2.31 34.28 -82.29
CA MET A 1 1.91 34.93 -81.02
C MET A 1 1.56 33.83 -80.04
N TYR A 2 2.46 33.65 -79.06
CA TYR A 2 2.41 32.84 -77.84
C TYR A 2 1.72 31.45 -77.84
N MET A 3 2.57 30.43 -77.84
CA MET A 3 2.34 29.11 -77.24
C MET A 3 2.42 29.17 -75.70
N ASN A 4 1.86 28.12 -75.08
CA ASN A 4 2.03 27.60 -73.70
C ASN A 4 1.03 28.03 -72.62
N LYS A 5 0.12 27.10 -72.28
CA LYS A 5 -0.35 26.79 -70.91
C LYS A 5 -1.01 25.39 -70.88
N PRO A 6 -0.26 24.30 -70.60
CA PRO A 6 -0.87 23.10 -70.00
C PRO A 6 -0.17 22.58 -68.73
N ILE A 7 0.91 23.22 -68.26
CA ILE A 7 1.78 22.66 -67.20
C ILE A 7 1.20 22.84 -65.78
N LEU A 8 0.24 23.75 -65.59
CA LEU A 8 -0.19 24.23 -64.27
C LEU A 8 -1.30 23.40 -63.59
N GLU A 9 -1.99 22.51 -64.31
CA GLU A 9 -3.03 21.63 -63.73
C GLU A 9 -2.46 20.31 -63.20
N HIS A 10 -1.55 19.68 -63.93
CA HIS A 10 -0.93 18.42 -63.52
C HIS A 10 -0.12 18.55 -62.21
N GLU A 11 0.51 19.70 -61.98
CA GLU A 11 1.28 19.97 -60.76
C GLU A 11 0.39 20.18 -59.52
N ARG A 12 -0.88 20.58 -59.73
CA ARG A 12 -1.85 20.80 -58.64
C ARG A 12 -2.41 19.47 -58.12
N ASP A 13 -2.77 18.56 -59.01
CA ASP A 13 -3.32 17.24 -58.64
C ASP A 13 -2.28 16.34 -57.96
N THR A 14 -1.02 16.42 -58.38
CA THR A 14 0.08 15.69 -57.73
C THR A 14 0.42 16.22 -56.34
N ARG A 15 0.22 17.51 -56.05
CA ARG A 15 0.37 18.07 -54.70
C ARG A 15 -0.81 17.68 -53.80
N ILE A 16 -2.04 17.67 -54.32
CA ILE A 16 -3.24 17.26 -53.56
C ILE A 16 -3.17 15.77 -53.21
N GLY A 17 -2.80 14.90 -54.15
CA GLY A 17 -2.64 13.46 -53.91
C GLY A 17 -1.55 13.15 -52.87
N LYS A 18 -0.42 13.86 -52.91
CA LYS A 18 0.64 13.73 -51.89
C LYS A 18 0.19 14.25 -50.51
N GLY A 19 -0.58 15.33 -50.45
CA GLY A 19 -1.13 15.87 -49.20
C GLY A 19 -2.11 14.90 -48.52
N ILE A 20 -3.00 14.27 -49.28
CA ILE A 20 -3.96 13.27 -48.75
C ILE A 20 -3.23 12.04 -48.21
N LEU A 21 -2.16 11.59 -48.88
CA LEU A 21 -1.35 10.44 -48.46
C LEU A 21 -0.58 10.71 -47.16
N VAL A 22 -0.03 11.92 -46.99
CA VAL A 22 0.67 12.34 -45.77
C VAL A 22 -0.30 12.52 -44.60
N ILE A 23 -1.47 13.13 -44.83
CA ILE A 23 -2.50 13.32 -43.80
C ILE A 23 -3.11 11.96 -43.39
N GLY A 24 -3.39 11.09 -44.36
CA GLY A 24 -3.89 9.73 -44.12
C GLY A 24 -2.89 8.88 -43.34
N GLY A 25 -1.60 8.92 -43.70
CA GLY A 25 -0.54 8.24 -42.97
C GLY A 25 -0.38 8.74 -41.53
N SER A 26 -0.41 10.06 -41.33
CA SER A 26 -0.35 10.68 -39.99
C SER A 26 -1.53 10.28 -39.10
N LEU A 27 -2.75 10.23 -39.67
CA LEU A 27 -3.94 9.83 -38.94
C LEU A 27 -3.88 8.36 -38.49
N VAL A 28 -3.38 7.46 -39.34
CA VAL A 28 -3.20 6.04 -38.98
C VAL A 28 -2.21 5.90 -37.83
N VAL A 29 -1.07 6.60 -37.88
CA VAL A 29 -0.09 6.60 -36.78
C VAL A 29 -0.71 7.10 -35.48
N LEU A 30 -1.49 8.20 -35.53
CA LEU A 30 -2.17 8.74 -34.35
C LEU A 30 -3.18 7.75 -33.76
N ILE A 31 -3.96 7.06 -34.59
CA ILE A 31 -4.92 6.03 -34.15
C ILE A 31 -4.19 4.87 -33.47
N VAL A 32 -3.07 4.39 -34.03
CA VAL A 32 -2.27 3.31 -33.42
C VAL A 32 -1.70 3.74 -32.06
N VAL A 33 -1.19 4.98 -31.95
CA VAL A 33 -0.67 5.51 -30.68
C VAL A 33 -1.79 5.63 -29.64
N LEU A 34 -2.93 6.22 -29.98
CA LEU A 34 -4.06 6.34 -29.06
C LEU A 34 -4.64 4.96 -28.68
N GLY A 35 -4.75 4.05 -29.63
CA GLY A 35 -5.20 2.69 -29.42
C GLY A 35 -4.29 1.92 -28.47
N SER A 36 -2.98 2.01 -28.64
CA SER A 36 -2.00 1.38 -27.74
C SER A 36 -2.06 1.96 -26.33
N TYR A 37 -2.19 3.27 -26.18
CA TYR A 37 -2.39 3.93 -24.88
C TYR A 37 -3.69 3.47 -24.20
N ALA A 38 -4.80 3.39 -24.94
CA ALA A 38 -6.07 2.93 -24.42
C ALA A 38 -6.03 1.45 -23.98
N LEU A 39 -5.40 0.58 -24.78
CA LEU A 39 -5.17 -0.83 -24.46
C LEU A 39 -4.36 -0.99 -23.18
N ASP A 40 -3.25 -0.27 -23.06
CA ASP A 40 -2.41 -0.31 -21.86
C ASP A 40 -3.17 0.19 -20.62
N ALA A 41 -3.87 1.32 -20.71
CA ALA A 41 -4.71 1.82 -19.63
C ALA A 41 -5.80 0.81 -19.22
N PHE A 42 -6.41 0.12 -20.19
CA PHE A 42 -7.40 -0.92 -19.94
C PHE A 42 -6.79 -2.15 -19.28
N GLN A 43 -5.63 -2.63 -19.73
CA GLN A 43 -4.92 -3.75 -19.12
C GLN A 43 -4.52 -3.45 -17.67
N ARG A 44 -3.99 -2.25 -17.40
CA ARG A 44 -3.65 -1.80 -16.03
C ARG A 44 -4.87 -1.81 -15.12
N ARG A 45 -6.02 -1.34 -15.62
CA ARG A 45 -7.29 -1.41 -14.88
C ARG A 45 -7.70 -2.85 -14.62
N ARG A 46 -7.65 -3.75 -15.61
CA ARG A 46 -8.01 -5.17 -15.40
C ARG A 46 -7.13 -5.86 -14.37
N LYS A 47 -5.82 -5.59 -14.38
CA LYS A 47 -4.89 -6.13 -13.38
C LYS A 47 -5.27 -5.72 -11.96
N ALA A 48 -5.69 -4.47 -11.74
CA ALA A 48 -6.09 -3.98 -10.43
C ALA A 48 -7.34 -4.68 -9.84
N TRP A 49 -8.15 -5.38 -10.64
CA TRP A 49 -9.32 -6.15 -10.17
C TRP A 49 -9.04 -7.64 -10.00
N LYS A 50 -7.85 -8.13 -10.37
CA LYS A 50 -7.58 -9.57 -10.40
C LYS A 50 -7.40 -10.12 -8.98
N PHE A 51 -8.17 -11.15 -8.64
CA PHE A 51 -7.93 -11.96 -7.46
C PHE A 51 -6.92 -13.04 -7.82
N GLN A 52 -5.81 -13.13 -7.10
CA GLN A 52 -4.80 -14.15 -7.33
C GLN A 52 -5.17 -15.46 -6.63
N ASN A 53 -4.36 -16.49 -6.85
CA ASN A 53 -4.51 -17.77 -6.18
C ASN A 53 -4.29 -17.59 -4.67
N ILE A 54 -5.04 -18.39 -3.90
CA ILE A 54 -4.91 -18.44 -2.44
C ILE A 54 -3.65 -19.24 -2.09
N THR A 55 -2.89 -18.76 -1.11
CA THR A 55 -1.65 -19.39 -0.61
C THR A 55 -1.76 -19.67 0.89
N LYS A 56 -0.96 -20.63 1.38
CA LYS A 56 -0.86 -20.92 2.82
C LYS A 56 0.10 -20.00 3.57
N GLU A 57 0.94 -19.28 2.83
CA GLU A 57 1.89 -18.32 3.36
C GLU A 57 1.59 -16.91 2.84
N PRO A 58 1.89 -15.86 3.62
CA PRO A 58 1.71 -14.48 3.20
C PRO A 58 2.62 -14.19 2.01
N LYS A 59 2.05 -13.56 0.98
CA LYS A 59 2.78 -13.22 -0.24
C LYS A 59 2.94 -11.72 -0.30
N ARG A 60 4.19 -11.27 -0.42
CA ARG A 60 4.48 -9.84 -0.51
C ARG A 60 4.69 -9.42 -1.96
N PRO A 61 4.39 -8.15 -2.30
CA PRO A 61 4.77 -7.58 -3.58
C PRO A 61 6.30 -7.62 -3.74
N LYS A 62 6.78 -7.84 -4.96
CA LYS A 62 8.23 -7.94 -5.25
C LYS A 62 9.03 -6.78 -4.70
N TRP A 63 8.49 -5.56 -4.76
CA TRP A 63 9.18 -4.37 -4.26
C TRP A 63 9.40 -4.42 -2.75
N VAL A 64 8.51 -5.04 -1.97
CA VAL A 64 8.67 -5.19 -0.51
C VAL A 64 9.82 -6.14 -0.20
N SER A 65 9.98 -7.21 -0.99
CA SER A 65 11.07 -8.18 -0.84
C SER A 65 12.46 -7.58 -1.08
N LEU A 66 12.54 -6.40 -1.73
CA LEU A 66 13.79 -5.68 -1.95
C LEU A 66 14.21 -4.82 -0.76
N TYR A 67 13.33 -4.65 0.24
CA TYR A 67 13.61 -3.84 1.42
C TYR A 67 13.82 -4.72 2.64
N ASP A 68 14.77 -4.32 3.47
CA ASP A 68 14.84 -4.78 4.84
C ASP A 68 13.72 -4.08 5.64
N LEU A 69 12.73 -4.86 6.09
CA LEU A 69 11.61 -4.35 6.87
C LEU A 69 12.04 -3.75 8.21
N THR A 70 13.21 -4.14 8.74
CA THR A 70 13.76 -3.59 9.99
C THR A 70 14.16 -2.12 9.85
N MET A 71 14.49 -1.66 8.63
CA MET A 71 14.85 -0.28 8.35
C MET A 71 13.63 0.63 8.13
N ILE A 72 12.43 0.05 8.06
CA ILE A 72 11.19 0.79 7.84
C ILE A 72 10.59 1.13 9.20
N LYS A 73 10.30 2.41 9.44
CA LYS A 73 9.67 2.84 10.69
C LYS A 73 8.27 2.23 10.78
N LYS A 74 8.10 1.32 11.74
CA LYS A 74 6.83 0.73 12.13
C LYS A 74 6.22 1.52 13.29
N SER A 75 4.92 1.79 13.22
CA SER A 75 4.11 2.28 14.33
C SER A 75 2.78 1.53 14.39
N GLU A 76 2.23 1.36 15.58
CA GLU A 76 0.91 0.75 15.77
C GLU A 76 -0.02 1.75 16.45
N VAL A 77 -1.22 1.91 15.89
CA VAL A 77 -2.25 2.80 16.43
C VAL A 77 -3.57 2.04 16.36
N GLY A 78 -4.04 1.55 17.51
CA GLY A 78 -5.22 0.71 17.60
C GLY A 78 -5.10 -0.54 16.71
N ARG A 79 -6.00 -0.70 15.75
CA ARG A 79 -6.03 -1.84 14.80
C ARG A 79 -5.04 -1.70 13.64
N PHE A 80 -4.38 -0.55 13.50
CA PHE A 80 -3.53 -0.25 12.36
C PHE A 80 -2.06 -0.49 12.68
N ALA A 81 -1.38 -1.30 11.87
CA ALA A 81 0.08 -1.33 11.83
C ALA A 81 0.56 -0.61 10.56
N ILE A 82 1.37 0.43 10.77
CA ILE A 82 1.70 1.43 9.76
C ILE A 82 3.21 1.42 9.56
N TYR A 83 3.61 1.29 8.31
CA TYR A 83 5.00 1.29 7.90
C TYR A 83 5.24 2.53 7.06
N THR A 84 6.16 3.39 7.50
CA THR A 84 6.41 4.68 6.87
C THR A 84 7.82 4.76 6.30
N LYS A 85 7.95 5.46 5.17
CA LYS A 85 9.23 5.74 4.52
C LYS A 85 9.33 7.20 4.15
N TYR A 86 10.54 7.77 4.27
CA TYR A 86 10.79 9.11 3.78
C TYR A 86 10.78 9.15 2.24
N PHE A 87 10.13 10.17 1.68
CA PHE A 87 10.08 10.40 0.24
C PHE A 87 10.55 11.80 -0.10
N ILE A 88 11.35 11.90 -1.16
CA ILE A 88 11.71 13.18 -1.77
C ILE A 88 10.44 13.77 -2.38
N ARG A 89 10.14 15.03 -2.00
CA ARG A 89 8.98 15.77 -2.49
C ARG A 89 9.04 15.90 -4.01
N ARG A 90 7.90 15.68 -4.68
CA ARG A 90 7.78 15.85 -6.13
C ARG A 90 6.97 17.09 -6.40
N LEU A 91 7.63 18.15 -6.84
CA LEU A 91 6.97 19.43 -7.10
C LEU A 91 6.27 19.42 -8.46
N GLU A 92 5.05 19.95 -8.51
CA GLU A 92 4.26 20.15 -9.72
C GLU A 92 3.89 21.63 -9.83
N LYS A 93 4.11 22.22 -11.02
CA LYS A 93 3.76 23.61 -11.31
C LYS A 93 2.24 23.71 -11.44
N GLN A 94 1.61 24.59 -10.68
CA GLN A 94 0.17 24.82 -10.83
C GLN A 94 -0.13 25.51 -12.17
N GLN A 95 -1.16 25.06 -12.88
CA GLN A 95 -1.58 25.71 -14.12
C GLN A 95 -2.12 27.14 -13.92
N LYS A 96 -2.60 27.47 -12.71
CA LYS A 96 -3.22 28.76 -12.38
C LYS A 96 -2.37 29.66 -11.49
N SER A 97 -1.23 29.18 -10.98
CA SER A 97 -0.31 29.97 -10.16
C SER A 97 1.12 29.58 -10.47
N GLU A 98 2.05 30.52 -10.37
CA GLU A 98 3.48 30.23 -10.57
C GLU A 98 4.11 29.46 -9.39
N ALA A 99 3.29 29.05 -8.41
CA ALA A 99 3.71 28.31 -7.25
C ALA A 99 3.93 26.82 -7.57
N TRP A 100 5.04 26.30 -7.07
CA TRP A 100 5.34 24.88 -7.05
C TRP A 100 4.68 24.24 -5.83
N LYS A 101 3.80 23.27 -6.05
CA LYS A 101 3.15 22.52 -4.96
C LYS A 101 3.67 21.08 -4.94
N ASP A 102 3.83 20.50 -3.76
CA ASP A 102 4.07 19.06 -3.65
C ASP A 102 2.90 18.31 -4.30
N ARG A 103 3.24 17.30 -5.10
CA ARG A 103 2.28 16.49 -5.85
C ARG A 103 1.34 15.82 -4.86
N SER A 104 0.05 15.80 -5.18
CA SER A 104 -0.95 15.21 -4.28
C SER A 104 -0.68 13.72 -4.01
N LYS A 105 -0.71 13.32 -2.74
CA LYS A 105 -0.54 11.93 -2.29
C LYS A 105 -1.89 11.22 -2.24
N ARG A 106 -2.54 11.19 -3.41
CA ARG A 106 -3.97 10.85 -3.57
C ARG A 106 -4.33 9.47 -3.04
N ILE A 107 -3.38 8.54 -3.02
CA ILE A 107 -3.62 7.18 -2.56
C ILE A 107 -3.86 7.14 -1.05
N THR A 108 -2.96 7.71 -0.25
CA THR A 108 -3.06 7.69 1.21
C THR A 108 -4.27 8.49 1.67
N GLU A 109 -4.54 9.64 1.04
CA GLU A 109 -5.77 10.41 1.23
C GLU A 109 -7.04 9.58 0.92
N LYS A 110 -7.03 8.83 -0.19
CA LYS A 110 -8.15 7.97 -0.57
C LYS A 110 -8.36 6.84 0.45
N ILE A 111 -7.29 6.18 0.89
CA ILE A 111 -7.37 5.13 1.91
C ILE A 111 -7.91 5.70 3.22
N ARG A 112 -7.36 6.82 3.72
CA ARG A 112 -7.88 7.52 4.90
C ARG A 112 -9.39 7.78 4.79
N LYS A 113 -9.85 8.37 3.68
CA LYS A 113 -11.28 8.61 3.43
C LYS A 113 -12.14 7.35 3.35
N ILE A 114 -11.57 6.20 2.99
CA ILE A 114 -12.32 4.93 2.98
C ILE A 114 -12.48 4.43 4.41
N LEU A 115 -11.41 4.48 5.18
CA LEU A 115 -11.39 3.98 6.55
C LEU A 115 -12.20 4.88 7.49
N ASP A 116 -12.05 6.20 7.38
CA ASP A 116 -12.79 7.20 8.16
C ASP A 116 -14.31 7.05 7.98
N ARG A 117 -14.76 6.72 6.77
CA ARG A 117 -16.18 6.42 6.49
C ARG A 117 -16.62 5.03 6.94
N HIS A 118 -15.70 4.11 7.14
CA HIS A 118 -16.03 2.74 7.55
C HIS A 118 -16.04 2.59 9.08
N PHE A 119 -15.12 3.28 9.75
CA PHE A 119 -14.98 3.29 11.20
C PHE A 119 -15.51 4.63 11.73
N GLU A 120 -16.84 4.80 11.75
CA GLU A 120 -17.52 6.07 12.07
C GLU A 120 -17.14 6.66 13.44
N ASN A 121 -16.63 5.84 14.36
CA ASN A 121 -16.21 6.25 15.71
C ASN A 121 -14.70 6.50 15.83
N GLU A 122 -13.93 6.32 14.76
CA GLU A 122 -12.48 6.52 14.74
C GLU A 122 -12.13 7.64 13.76
N LYS A 123 -11.57 8.75 14.27
CA LYS A 123 -11.08 9.82 13.40
C LYS A 123 -9.77 9.38 12.74
N ILE A 124 -9.78 9.18 11.42
CA ILE A 124 -8.60 8.69 10.69
C ILE A 124 -7.99 9.82 9.86
N ASP A 125 -7.11 10.60 10.51
CA ASP A 125 -6.42 11.74 9.91
C ASP A 125 -4.94 11.45 9.61
N LEU A 126 -4.16 12.53 9.39
CA LEU A 126 -2.72 12.44 9.07
C LEU A 126 -1.89 11.93 10.24
N ASP A 127 -2.33 12.15 11.48
CA ASP A 127 -1.60 11.73 12.67
C ASP A 127 -1.77 10.22 12.87
N VAL A 128 -2.94 9.69 12.51
CA VAL A 128 -3.18 8.24 12.49
C VAL A 128 -2.51 7.60 11.29
N ILE A 129 -2.75 8.04 10.05
CA ILE A 129 -2.16 7.44 8.84
C ILE A 129 -1.38 8.52 8.06
N PRO A 130 -0.06 8.64 8.30
CA PRO A 130 0.76 9.64 7.64
C PRO A 130 0.84 9.44 6.13
N ASP A 131 1.03 10.54 5.42
CA ASP A 131 1.23 10.55 3.97
C ASP A 131 2.49 9.80 3.48
N SER A 132 3.41 9.48 4.39
CA SER A 132 4.60 8.66 4.16
C SER A 132 4.33 7.15 4.30
N THR A 133 3.09 6.74 4.56
CA THR A 133 2.72 5.33 4.70
C THR A 133 2.93 4.57 3.39
N ILE A 134 3.67 3.46 3.47
CA ILE A 134 3.97 2.56 2.37
C ILE A 134 3.35 1.17 2.52
N ILE A 135 3.09 0.76 3.76
CA ILE A 135 2.35 -0.46 4.04
C ILE A 135 1.40 -0.16 5.19
N LEU A 136 0.14 -0.54 5.03
CA LEU A 136 -0.90 -0.40 6.03
C LEU A 136 -1.53 -1.76 6.28
N CYS A 137 -1.36 -2.30 7.48
CA CYS A 137 -2.06 -3.49 7.93
C CYS A 137 -3.24 -3.07 8.81
N ILE A 138 -4.39 -3.69 8.59
CA ILE A 138 -5.63 -3.44 9.31
C ILE A 138 -6.07 -4.77 9.90
N ALA A 139 -5.96 -4.91 11.22
CA ALA A 139 -6.48 -6.07 11.91
C ALA A 139 -8.00 -5.99 12.04
N MET A 140 -8.68 -7.11 11.80
CA MET A 140 -10.12 -7.23 12.04
C MET A 140 -10.40 -7.54 13.51
N PRO A 141 -11.64 -7.34 14.00
CA PRO A 141 -11.99 -7.68 15.37
C PRO A 141 -11.61 -9.12 15.72
N ASN A 142 -11.12 -9.34 16.94
CA ASN A 142 -10.58 -10.61 17.45
C ASN A 142 -9.26 -11.07 16.83
N PHE A 143 -8.59 -10.20 16.07
CA PHE A 143 -7.23 -10.41 15.57
C PHE A 143 -6.33 -9.23 15.95
N LYS A 144 -5.02 -9.48 15.96
CA LYS A 144 -3.97 -8.47 16.12
C LYS A 144 -2.94 -8.55 14.99
N ASN A 145 -2.30 -7.43 14.69
CA ASN A 145 -1.20 -7.39 13.74
C ASN A 145 0.01 -8.13 14.33
N ARG A 146 0.78 -8.83 13.48
CA ARG A 146 2.10 -9.35 13.87
C ARG A 146 3.22 -8.39 13.47
N CYS A 147 4.46 -8.73 13.84
CA CYS A 147 5.66 -8.00 13.42
C CYS A 147 5.85 -7.97 11.90
N ILE A 148 5.23 -8.91 11.19
CA ILE A 148 5.38 -9.09 9.75
C ILE A 148 4.15 -8.50 9.02
N PRO A 149 4.34 -7.64 8.01
CA PRO A 149 3.24 -7.15 7.18
C PRO A 149 2.47 -8.30 6.52
N GLY A 150 1.14 -8.24 6.59
CA GLY A 150 0.26 -9.26 6.04
C GLY A 150 0.01 -10.45 6.97
N ASP A 151 0.75 -10.55 8.08
CA ASP A 151 0.58 -11.61 9.06
C ASP A 151 -0.25 -11.14 10.26
N PHE A 152 -1.17 -12.00 10.70
CA PHE A 152 -2.17 -11.69 11.71
C PHE A 152 -2.32 -12.86 12.67
N GLU A 153 -2.69 -12.56 13.90
CA GLU A 153 -2.91 -13.56 14.94
C GLU A 153 -4.30 -13.42 15.52
N ALA A 154 -5.00 -14.54 15.72
CA ALA A 154 -6.24 -14.56 16.48
C ALA A 154 -5.92 -14.28 17.97
N ILE A 155 -6.63 -13.33 18.58
CA ILE A 155 -6.47 -13.00 20.01
C ILE A 155 -6.84 -14.22 20.86
N GLN A 156 -7.91 -14.91 20.48
CA GLN A 156 -8.29 -16.21 21.02
C GLN A 156 -8.25 -17.23 19.89
N LYS A 157 -7.45 -18.28 20.07
CA LYS A 157 -7.31 -19.33 19.07
C LYS A 157 -8.63 -20.08 18.92
N GLY A 158 -8.90 -20.47 17.68
CA GLY A 158 -9.93 -21.45 17.37
C GLY A 158 -9.46 -22.87 17.69
N PRO A 159 -10.24 -23.88 17.30
CA PRO A 159 -9.81 -25.28 17.32
C PRO A 159 -8.46 -25.52 16.61
N ASP A 160 -7.75 -26.58 16.98
CA ASP A 160 -6.38 -26.87 16.50
C ASP A 160 -6.27 -27.05 14.97
N ASP A 161 -7.38 -27.39 14.30
CA ASP A 161 -7.44 -27.53 12.84
C ASP A 161 -7.68 -26.18 12.12
N SER A 162 -7.76 -25.07 12.87
CA SER A 162 -7.88 -23.74 12.29
C SER A 162 -6.59 -23.31 11.60
N TYR A 163 -6.70 -22.65 10.45
CA TYR A 163 -5.52 -22.22 9.68
C TYR A 163 -5.73 -20.92 8.93
N PHE A 164 -4.61 -20.27 8.59
CA PHE A 164 -4.60 -19.05 7.81
C PHE A 164 -4.40 -19.32 6.32
N GLU A 165 -5.00 -18.46 5.51
CA GLU A 165 -4.85 -18.41 4.06
C GLU A 165 -4.72 -16.97 3.59
N TYR A 166 -3.96 -16.76 2.52
CA TYR A 166 -3.61 -15.43 2.05
C TYR A 166 -3.99 -15.30 0.58
N GLN A 167 -4.48 -14.13 0.19
CA GLN A 167 -4.82 -13.86 -1.20
C GLN A 167 -4.38 -12.45 -1.59
N MET A 168 -3.52 -12.38 -2.60
CA MET A 168 -3.20 -11.12 -3.27
C MET A 168 -4.32 -10.70 -4.19
N ILE A 169 -4.63 -9.41 -4.17
CA ILE A 169 -5.69 -8.78 -4.95
C ILE A 169 -5.11 -7.57 -5.69
N GLY A 170 -5.54 -7.46 -6.94
CA GLY A 170 -5.04 -6.49 -7.90
C GLY A 170 -3.66 -6.83 -8.41
N ASP A 171 -2.88 -5.78 -8.66
CA ASP A 171 -1.49 -5.85 -9.13
C ASP A 171 -0.53 -6.03 -7.94
N ASP A 172 -0.78 -7.06 -7.12
CA ASP A 172 -0.09 -7.30 -5.84
C ASP A 172 -0.16 -6.07 -4.92
N ARG A 173 -1.33 -5.43 -4.76
CA ARG A 173 -1.47 -4.18 -4.00
C ARG A 173 -2.26 -4.30 -2.71
N ILE A 174 -3.10 -5.32 -2.61
CA ILE A 174 -3.89 -5.62 -1.42
C ILE A 174 -3.72 -7.10 -1.13
N GLU A 175 -3.51 -7.46 0.12
CA GLU A 175 -3.54 -8.83 0.60
C GLU A 175 -4.68 -8.97 1.60
N ALA A 176 -5.52 -9.97 1.39
CA ALA A 176 -6.50 -10.40 2.38
C ALA A 176 -5.94 -11.63 3.11
N CYS A 177 -5.92 -11.56 4.43
CA CYS A 177 -5.64 -12.71 5.29
C CYS A 177 -6.96 -13.29 5.79
N TYR A 178 -7.14 -14.58 5.57
CA TYR A 178 -8.32 -15.34 5.92
C TYR A 178 -7.99 -16.31 7.05
N TYR A 179 -8.85 -16.36 8.06
CA TYR A 179 -8.80 -17.36 9.11
C TYR A 179 -9.92 -18.37 8.87
N ASN A 180 -9.57 -19.64 8.68
CA ASN A 180 -10.53 -20.71 8.42
C ASN A 180 -10.76 -21.52 9.70
N VAL A 181 -12.02 -21.68 10.10
CA VAL A 181 -12.46 -22.42 11.30
C VAL A 181 -13.72 -23.21 10.96
N ASP A 182 -13.77 -24.51 11.25
CA ASP A 182 -14.93 -25.38 10.99
C ASP A 182 -15.49 -25.25 9.54
N GLY A 183 -14.60 -25.11 8.55
CA GLY A 183 -14.97 -24.92 7.14
C GLY A 183 -15.54 -23.53 6.79
N LYS A 184 -15.57 -22.58 7.73
CA LYS A 184 -15.97 -21.18 7.52
C LYS A 184 -14.74 -20.29 7.41
N ARG A 185 -14.81 -19.34 6.49
CA ARG A 185 -13.72 -18.40 6.20
C ARG A 185 -14.05 -16.99 6.72
N TYR A 186 -13.19 -16.48 7.59
CA TYR A 186 -13.28 -15.15 8.20
C TYR A 186 -12.16 -14.25 7.72
N ILE A 187 -12.36 -12.92 7.69
CA ILE A 187 -11.26 -11.99 7.40
C ILE A 187 -10.51 -11.73 8.71
N ALA A 188 -9.24 -12.14 8.77
CA ALA A 188 -8.36 -11.84 9.89
C ALA A 188 -7.78 -10.42 9.80
N GLY A 189 -7.48 -9.99 8.58
CA GLY A 189 -6.88 -8.69 8.34
C GLY A 189 -6.66 -8.40 6.87
N ILE A 190 -6.29 -7.15 6.59
CA ILE A 190 -6.00 -6.67 5.25
C ILE A 190 -4.66 -5.94 5.29
N CYS A 191 -3.78 -6.22 4.33
CA CYS A 191 -2.57 -5.43 4.11
C CYS A 191 -2.69 -4.66 2.80
N ILE A 192 -2.39 -3.35 2.82
CA ILE A 192 -2.42 -2.47 1.66
C ILE A 192 -1.01 -1.97 1.39
N TYR A 193 -0.49 -2.29 0.21
CA TYR A 193 0.88 -2.03 -0.22
C TYR A 193 0.95 -0.81 -1.14
N MET A 194 1.46 0.30 -0.63
CA MET A 194 1.57 1.62 -1.27
C MET A 194 3.04 1.99 -1.51
N GLU A 195 3.68 1.31 -2.47
CA GLU A 195 5.11 1.46 -2.81
C GLU A 195 5.59 2.93 -2.88
N ASN A 196 4.73 3.81 -3.37
CA ASN A 196 5.01 5.24 -3.43
C ASN A 196 3.71 6.05 -3.25
N PRO A 197 3.68 7.09 -2.39
CA PRO A 197 2.48 7.90 -2.15
C PRO A 197 1.98 8.67 -3.38
N TYR A 198 2.82 8.79 -4.43
CA TYR A 198 2.45 9.39 -5.72
C TYR A 198 1.86 8.39 -6.73
N GLN A 199 1.57 7.16 -6.31
CA GLN A 199 0.92 6.15 -7.14
C GLN A 199 -0.51 6.54 -7.53
N GLN A 200 -1.00 5.93 -8.60
CA GLN A 200 -2.31 6.22 -9.13
C GLN A 200 -3.39 5.54 -8.28
N SER A 201 -4.29 6.33 -7.72
CA SER A 201 -5.31 5.85 -6.79
C SER A 201 -6.30 4.83 -7.38
N TYR A 202 -6.41 4.74 -8.72
CA TYR A 202 -7.25 3.74 -9.39
C TYR A 202 -6.75 2.30 -9.19
N GLN A 203 -5.49 2.10 -8.80
CA GLN A 203 -4.91 0.78 -8.53
C GLN A 203 -5.48 0.12 -7.26
N TYR A 204 -6.21 0.89 -6.44
CA TYR A 204 -6.76 0.49 -5.15
C TYR A 204 -8.28 0.64 -5.17
N HIS A 205 -8.99 -0.44 -5.44
CA HIS A 205 -10.44 -0.39 -5.62
C HIS A 205 -11.17 -0.23 -4.30
N THR A 206 -11.90 0.89 -4.15
CA THR A 206 -12.70 1.18 -2.96
C THR A 206 -13.71 0.08 -2.66
N SER A 207 -14.38 -0.45 -3.68
CA SER A 207 -15.35 -1.54 -3.53
C SER A 207 -14.72 -2.82 -2.99
N ILE A 208 -13.51 -3.16 -3.42
CA ILE A 208 -12.77 -4.34 -2.93
C ILE A 208 -12.39 -4.13 -1.46
N ILE A 209 -11.78 -2.98 -1.13
CA ILE A 209 -11.37 -2.67 0.25
C ILE A 209 -12.58 -2.71 1.17
N LEU A 210 -13.68 -2.05 0.81
CA LEU A 210 -14.92 -2.07 1.60
C LEU A 210 -15.53 -3.48 1.71
N LYS A 211 -15.48 -4.30 0.65
CA LYS A 211 -15.98 -5.67 0.69
C LYS A 211 -15.19 -6.52 1.69
N LEU A 212 -13.86 -6.36 1.73
CA LEU A 212 -13.00 -7.05 2.68
C LEU A 212 -13.25 -6.55 4.10
N LEU A 213 -13.34 -5.23 4.30
CA LEU A 213 -13.61 -4.60 5.59
C LEU A 213 -14.99 -4.98 6.18
N ARG A 214 -15.96 -5.28 5.33
CA ARG A 214 -17.30 -5.76 5.73
C ARG A 214 -17.42 -7.29 5.73
N GLY A 215 -16.29 -7.99 5.62
CA GLY A 215 -16.26 -9.44 5.60
C GLY A 215 -16.75 -10.06 6.92
N PRO A 216 -17.00 -11.38 6.92
CA PRO A 216 -17.43 -12.09 8.11
C PRO A 216 -16.39 -11.97 9.24
N VAL A 217 -16.87 -11.59 10.43
CA VAL A 217 -16.07 -11.44 11.64
C VAL A 217 -16.04 -12.77 12.39
N TYR A 218 -14.85 -13.21 12.78
CA TYR A 218 -14.69 -14.37 13.64
C TYR A 218 -15.05 -13.99 15.07
N VAL A 219 -15.91 -14.78 15.71
CA VAL A 219 -16.21 -14.67 17.14
C VAL A 219 -15.87 -16.02 17.76
N PRO A 220 -14.89 -16.08 18.69
CA PRO A 220 -14.58 -17.30 19.41
C PRO A 220 -15.82 -17.85 20.13
N LYS A 221 -15.99 -19.17 20.18
CA LYS A 221 -17.02 -19.79 21.02
C LYS A 221 -16.59 -19.59 22.48
N GLU A 222 -17.47 -19.03 23.31
CA GLU A 222 -17.22 -18.88 24.75
C GLU A 222 -16.84 -20.23 25.37
N GLY A 223 -15.71 -20.29 26.07
CA GLY A 223 -15.22 -21.50 26.75
C GLY A 223 -13.91 -22.09 26.23
N LEU A 224 -13.32 -21.58 25.14
CA LEU A 224 -11.93 -21.88 24.77
C LEU A 224 -11.00 -21.05 25.66
N ALA A 225 -10.52 -21.67 26.72
CA ALA A 225 -9.74 -21.07 27.80
C ALA A 225 -8.66 -20.11 27.30
N VAL A 226 -8.70 -18.89 27.81
CA VAL A 226 -7.54 -18.00 27.89
C VAL A 226 -6.52 -18.73 28.75
N SER A 227 -5.58 -19.46 28.14
CA SER A 227 -4.31 -19.71 28.81
C SER A 227 -3.67 -18.32 28.96
N ASN A 228 -3.74 -17.79 30.18
CA ASN A 228 -2.97 -16.63 30.59
C ASN A 228 -1.51 -16.88 30.19
N VAL A 229 -1.06 -16.24 29.12
CA VAL A 229 0.35 -16.08 28.80
C VAL A 229 0.63 -14.60 29.01
N ASP A 230 0.80 -14.28 30.29
CA ASP A 230 1.86 -13.41 30.79
C ASP A 230 2.11 -12.10 30.03
N GLU A 231 1.34 -11.10 30.46
CA GLU A 231 1.70 -9.67 30.48
C GLU A 231 3.03 -9.36 31.22
N THR A 232 3.71 -10.37 31.78
CA THR A 232 4.99 -10.22 32.47
C THR A 232 6.20 -10.16 31.53
N SER A 233 6.14 -10.67 30.29
CA SER A 233 7.37 -10.65 29.43
C SER A 233 7.71 -9.26 28.89
N ALA A 234 6.71 -8.46 28.52
CA ALA A 234 6.94 -7.11 27.98
C ALA A 234 7.36 -6.12 29.08
N THR A 235 6.89 -6.29 30.31
CA THR A 235 7.31 -5.44 31.44
C THR A 235 8.68 -5.86 31.99
N MET A 236 9.02 -7.16 32.03
CA MET A 236 10.36 -7.60 32.45
C MET A 236 11.46 -7.19 31.47
N GLU A 237 11.26 -7.29 30.15
CA GLU A 237 12.28 -6.85 29.18
C GLU A 237 12.50 -5.33 29.24
N THR A 238 11.46 -4.56 29.52
CA THR A 238 11.58 -3.10 29.64
C THR A 238 12.30 -2.72 30.94
N LEU A 239 11.94 -3.35 32.07
CA LEU A 239 12.59 -3.13 33.38
C LEU A 239 14.04 -3.61 33.41
N LEU A 240 14.37 -4.74 32.78
CA LEU A 240 15.75 -5.22 32.67
C LEU A 240 16.60 -4.31 31.78
N SER A 241 16.03 -3.68 30.75
CA SER A 241 16.77 -2.71 29.92
C SER A 241 17.02 -1.37 30.62
N GLU A 242 16.13 -0.97 31.54
CA GLU A 242 16.27 0.24 32.34
C GLU A 242 17.26 0.03 33.50
N GLU A 243 17.19 -1.09 34.22
CA GLU A 243 18.19 -1.44 35.25
C GLU A 243 19.60 -1.61 34.67
N SER A 244 19.73 -2.19 33.46
CA SER A 244 21.03 -2.33 32.80
C SER A 244 21.68 -0.97 32.47
N LYS A 245 20.87 0.04 32.12
CA LYS A 245 21.34 1.39 31.79
C LYS A 245 21.66 2.23 33.03
N GLU A 246 20.94 2.02 34.14
CA GLU A 246 21.25 2.69 35.40
C GLU A 246 22.55 2.16 36.02
N ILE A 247 22.83 0.85 35.90
CA ILE A 247 24.08 0.25 36.39
C ILE A 247 25.29 0.68 35.54
N GLU A 248 25.13 0.85 34.22
CA GLU A 248 26.19 1.33 33.33
C GLU A 248 26.55 2.80 33.61
N ASN A 249 25.55 3.67 33.82
CA ASN A 249 25.78 5.07 34.18
C ASN A 249 26.39 5.26 35.59
N GLN A 250 26.07 4.40 36.56
CA GLN A 250 26.68 4.50 37.90
C GLN A 250 28.15 4.05 37.92
N ASN A 251 28.54 3.14 37.02
CA ASN A 251 29.93 2.70 36.92
C ASN A 251 30.83 3.71 36.21
N ASP A 252 30.34 4.42 35.18
CA ASP A 252 31.10 5.48 34.52
C ASP A 252 31.38 6.67 35.46
N ASP A 253 30.42 7.05 36.31
CA ASP A 253 30.58 8.12 37.31
C ASP A 253 31.56 7.76 38.45
N LEU A 254 31.79 6.47 38.69
CA LEU A 254 32.75 5.96 39.67
C LEU A 254 34.17 5.87 39.10
N VAL A 255 34.30 5.55 37.81
CA VAL A 255 35.59 5.51 37.10
C VAL A 255 36.19 6.92 37.00
N ASP A 256 35.40 7.93 36.65
CA ASP A 256 35.88 9.32 36.53
C ASP A 256 36.33 9.94 37.88
N LYS A 257 35.78 9.47 39.00
CA LYS A 257 36.20 9.91 40.34
C LYS A 257 37.48 9.23 40.83
N GLN A 258 37.82 8.03 40.33
CA GLN A 258 39.07 7.35 40.67
C GLN A 258 40.26 7.86 39.84
N THR A 259 40.05 8.38 38.63
CA THR A 259 41.11 8.99 37.81
C THR A 259 41.55 10.38 38.27
N LEU A 260 40.78 11.04 39.14
CA LEU A 260 41.12 12.37 39.70
C LEU A 260 41.80 12.31 41.08
N LEU A 261 42.04 11.12 41.61
CA LEU A 261 42.61 10.90 42.95
C LEU A 261 43.93 10.08 42.96
N ASN A 262 44.56 9.90 41.80
CA ASN A 262 45.94 9.42 41.66
C ASN A 262 46.81 10.43 40.92
#